data_AF-A0A7C9HXT8-F1
#
_entry.id   AF-A0A7C9HXT8-F1
#
_cell.length_a   1.000
_cell.length_b   1.000
_cell.length_c   1.000
_cell.angle_alpha   90.00
_cell.angle_beta   90.00
_cell.angle_gamma   90.00
#
_symmetry.space_group_name_H-M   'P 1'
#
loop_
_entity.id
_entity.type
_entity.pdbx_description
1 polymer ?
#
loop_
_entity_poly.entity_id
_entity_poly.type
_entity_poly.pdbx_seq_one_letter_code
_entity_poly.pdbx_strand_id
1 'polypeptide(L)' 'MKRERLTTEMVWMFMREGCNANEIAEYGGVALATAIAWMGQAARTAASAPKRKTLRKAA' A
#
# COMPACT_ATOMS: atom_id res chain seq x y z
N MET A 1 11.72 -12.11 15.84
CA MET A 1 10.70 -11.25 15.21
C MET A 1 10.03 -12.04 14.11
N LYS A 2 8.71 -12.32 14.22
CA LYS A 2 7.95 -12.91 13.10
C LYS A 2 7.82 -11.82 12.03
N ARG A 3 8.49 -12.00 10.89
CA ARG A 3 8.40 -11.09 9.75
C ARG A 3 7.07 -11.37 9.04
N GLU A 4 6.03 -10.65 9.45
CA GLU A 4 4.74 -10.72 8.76
C GLU A 4 4.87 -10.02 7.40
N ARG A 5 4.44 -10.73 6.35
CA ARG A 5 4.47 -10.20 4.98
C ARG A 5 3.56 -8.99 4.91
N LEU A 6 4.09 -7.84 4.49
CA LEU A 6 3.29 -6.64 4.28
C LEU A 6 2.18 -6.89 3.24
N THR A 7 0.96 -6.52 3.58
CA THR A 7 -0.16 -6.53 2.64
C THR A 7 -0.09 -5.28 1.75
N THR A 8 -0.73 -5.36 0.58
CA THR A 8 -0.83 -4.22 -0.35
C THR A 8 -1.46 -2.98 0.29
N GLU A 9 -2.41 -3.17 1.21
CA GLU A 9 -3.07 -2.07 1.94
C GLU A 9 -2.14 -1.40 2.95
N MET A 10 -1.30 -2.17 3.65
CA MET A 10 -0.29 -1.63 4.56
C MET A 10 0.77 -0.84 3.80
N VAL A 11 1.25 -1.37 2.67
CA VAL A 11 2.21 -0.66 1.82
C VAL A 11 1.60 0.65 1.31
N TRP A 12 0.34 0.64 0.89
CA TRP A 12 -0.37 1.86 0.51
C TRP A 12 -0.49 2.87 1.68
N MET A 13 -0.77 2.39 2.89
CA MET A 13 -0.85 3.24 4.07
C MET A 13 0.51 3.90 4.38
N PHE A 14 1.60 3.13 4.36
CA PHE A 14 2.96 3.67 4.55
C PHE A 14 3.32 4.71 3.49
N MET A 15 2.96 4.46 2.21
CA MET A 15 3.14 5.45 1.15
C MET A 15 2.39 6.76 1.43
N ARG A 16 1.20 6.70 2.04
CA ARG A 16 0.41 7.88 2.40
C ARG A 16 0.96 8.64 3.60
N GLU A 17 1.65 7.95 4.50
CA GLU A 17 2.36 8.54 5.64
C GLU A 17 3.72 9.13 5.24
N GLY A 18 4.16 8.90 4.00
CA GLY A 18 5.39 9.46 3.44
C GLY A 18 6.59 8.51 3.47
N CYS A 19 6.38 7.23 3.85
CA CYS A 19 7.45 6.24 3.85
C CYS A 19 7.94 5.97 2.42
N ASN A 20 9.26 5.89 2.27
CA ASN A 20 9.93 5.55 1.04
C ASN A 20 10.20 4.04 0.92
N ALA A 21 10.69 3.61 -0.26
CA ALA A 21 10.91 2.20 -0.55
C ALA A 21 11.96 1.53 0.36
N ASN A 22 12.95 2.27 0.88
CA ASN A 22 13.94 1.71 1.80
C ASN A 22 13.29 1.35 3.14
N GLU A 23 12.48 2.25 3.69
CA GLU A 23 11.79 2.03 4.97
C GLU A 23 10.81 0.85 4.89
N ILE A 24 10.11 0.72 3.76
CA ILE A 24 9.21 -0.41 3.48
C ILE A 24 10.00 -1.73 3.32
N ALA A 25 11.18 -1.68 2.70
CA ALA A 25 12.07 -2.83 2.56
C ALA A 25 12.60 -3.31 3.91
N GLU A 26 13.04 -2.38 4.77
CA GLU A 26 13.52 -2.68 6.12
C GLU A 26 12.39 -3.26 6.99
N TYR A 27 11.22 -2.63 7.00
CA TYR A 27 10.08 -3.10 7.78
C TYR A 27 9.58 -4.47 7.29
N GLY A 28 9.47 -4.64 5.97
CA GLY A 28 9.05 -5.90 5.36
C GLY A 28 10.12 -6.99 5.39
N GLY A 29 11.37 -6.66 5.71
CA GLY A 29 12.50 -7.58 5.63
C GLY A 29 12.73 -8.14 4.23
N VAL A 30 12.54 -7.31 3.20
CA VAL A 30 12.66 -7.68 1.77
C VAL A 30 13.70 -6.82 1.05
N ALA A 31 14.11 -7.24 -0.14
CA ALA A 31 14.99 -6.44 -0.98
C ALA A 31 14.28 -5.16 -1.47
N LEU A 32 15.05 -4.09 -1.69
CA LEU A 32 14.55 -2.81 -2.19
C LEU A 32 13.72 -2.96 -3.48
N ALA A 33 14.17 -3.79 -4.41
CA ALA A 33 13.43 -4.07 -5.65
C ALA A 33 12.04 -4.66 -5.38
N THR A 34 11.91 -5.53 -4.37
CA THR A 34 10.62 -6.10 -3.95
C THR A 34 9.72 -5.04 -3.34
N ALA A 35 10.26 -4.16 -2.49
CA ALA A 35 9.51 -3.05 -1.92
C ALA A 35 8.99 -2.08 -3.01
N ILE A 36 9.81 -1.74 -4.01
CA ILE A 36 9.40 -0.93 -5.17
C ILE A 36 8.26 -1.61 -5.93
N ALA A 37 8.36 -2.93 -6.16
CA ALA A 37 7.29 -3.68 -6.82
C ALA A 37 5.97 -3.66 -6.02
N TRP A 38 6.05 -3.79 -4.68
CA TRP A 38 4.89 -3.68 -3.79
C TRP A 38 4.26 -2.29 -3.82
N MET A 39 5.07 -1.23 -3.77
CA MET A 39 4.57 0.15 -3.89
C MET A 39 3.85 0.38 -5.23
N GLY A 40 4.41 -0.13 -6.33
CA GLY A 40 3.77 -0.06 -7.64
C GLY A 40 2.43 -0.81 -7.69
N GLN A 41 2.36 -1.99 -7.06
CA GLN A 41 1.11 -2.75 -6.95
C GLN A 41 0.08 -2.01 -6.08
N ALA A 42 0.50 -1.48 -4.93
CA ALA A 42 -0.34 -0.70 -4.02
C ALA A 42 -0.95 0.54 -4.70
N ALA A 43 -0.13 1.29 -5.45
CA ALA A 43 -0.61 2.45 -6.20
C ALA A 43 -1.67 2.08 -7.26
N ARG A 44 -1.48 0.96 -7.98
CA ARG A 44 -2.46 0.46 -8.95
C ARG A 44 -3.75 0.01 -8.28
N THR A 45 -3.66 -0.75 -7.19
CA THR A 45 -4.83 -1.24 -6.44
C THR A 45 -5.63 -0.08 -5.86
N ALA A 46 -4.98 0.96 -5.33
CA ALA A 46 -5.65 2.16 -4.84
C ALA A 46 -6.35 2.93 -5.96
N ALA A 47 -5.77 2.98 -7.16
CA ALA A 47 -6.40 3.59 -8.34
C ALA A 47 -7.62 2.79 -8.84
N SER A 48 -7.60 1.46 -8.66
CA SER A 48 -8.70 0.56 -9.03
C SER A 48 -9.77 0.40 -7.96
N ALA A 49 -9.55 0.91 -6.74
CA ALA A 49 -10.58 0.91 -5.70
C ALA A 49 -11.77 1.74 -6.22
N PRO A 50 -12.98 1.15 -6.32
CA PRO A 50 -14.14 1.89 -6.81
C PRO A 50 -14.30 3.09 -5.88
N LYS A 51 -14.15 4.31 -6.43
CA LYS A 51 -14.56 5.54 -5.73
C LYS A 51 -15.97 5.24 -5.24
N ARG A 52 -16.14 5.05 -3.93
CA ARG A 52 -17.46 4.83 -3.32
C ARG A 52 -18.33 5.94 -3.88
N LYS A 53 -19.19 5.61 -4.86
CA LYS A 53 -20.27 6.49 -5.27
C LYS A 53 -21.05 6.63 -3.98
N THR A 54 -20.87 7.74 -3.29
CA THR A 54 -21.78 8.20 -2.27
C THR A 54 -23.13 8.26 -2.95
N LEU A 55 -23.90 7.17 -2.82
CA LEU A 55 -25.32 7.17 -3.07
C LEU A 55 -25.86 8.20 -2.10
N ARG A 56 -26.00 9.44 -2.58
CA ARG A 56 -26.89 10.41 -1.97
C ARG A 56 -28.25 9.72 -1.98
N LYS A 57 -28.62 9.16 -0.83
CA LYS A 57 -29.97 8.70 -0.53
C LYS A 57 -30.82 9.97 -0.57
N ALA A 58 -31.49 10.21 -1.70
CA ALA A 58 -32.56 11.19 -1.75
C ALA A 58 -33.71 10.59 -0.93
N ALA A 59 -33.98 11.24 0.20
CA ALA A 59 -35.19 11.06 0.99
C ALA A 59 -36.34 11.82 0.34
#